data_AF-A0A098BMK4-F1
#
_entry.id   AF-A0A098BMK4-F1
#
_cell.length_a   1.000
_cell.length_b   1.000
_cell.length_c   1.000
_cell.angle_alpha   90.00
_cell.angle_beta   90.00
_cell.angle_gamma   90.00
#
_symmetry.space_group_name_H-M   'P 1'
#
loop_
_entity.id
_entity.type
_entity.pdbx_description
1 polymer ?
#
loop_
_entity_poly.entity_id
_entity_poly.type
_entity_poly.pdbx_seq_one_letter_code
_entity_poly.pdbx_strand_id
1 'polypeptide(L)'
;MSDTPFGFSNPDDDPDRRKDSGSGAEGSGAEGAGSAGGGSQGGTPGGFPFGFGAPGAGGAPFGAGGDNPFGAQGFDPAALGQMLTQFGQMLSGMGSAMGSGGSGPVNYEVAAKLARQQIGSVTPVSSGSADAVRDAAHLAELWLDGATTLPAGATRTVAWTPVDWLDNTLGTWKRLCDPVAEQVNGMWVQGLPEEARAMAGPMLGMFSQMGGLAFGSQLGQALGQLAKEVLASTDIGLPLGPEGTAALMPAAIDAFGEGLEQPAQEVLVFLAARETAHQRLYSHVPWLRSRLLSTVEDYARGIRMDFSAIEDLAQGIDPAALTDPSKIEELLKGAAFEPQTTPEQKQALERLETLLALVEGWVETVVADALGDRLPGVAALSETLRRRRASGGPAEQTFATLVGLELRPRKLREAAVLWRRLTADAGTEARDKVWAHPDLLPDSSDLDNPAAFLDRILGGETTTFDDPIAQLRETEARERAEREKGDSGESTDPDESA
;
A
#
# COMPACT_ATOMS: atom_id res chain seq x y z
N MET A 1 -44.72 -54.03 -7.40
CA MET A 1 -43.99 -52.85 -7.88
C MET A 1 -44.20 -51.79 -6.80
N SER A 2 -43.39 -51.83 -5.74
CA SER A 2 -42.00 -51.28 -5.63
C SER A 2 -42.09 -49.85 -5.09
N ASP A 3 -41.37 -49.40 -4.07
CA ASP A 3 -40.45 -50.01 -3.12
C ASP A 3 -40.38 -49.07 -1.90
N THR A 4 -40.21 -49.69 -0.73
CA THR A 4 -39.74 -49.23 0.60
C THR A 4 -38.44 -48.37 0.59
N PRO A 5 -37.86 -47.92 1.75
CA PRO A 5 -38.36 -47.71 3.14
C PRO A 5 -37.76 -46.52 3.95
N PHE A 6 -38.36 -46.27 5.14
CA PHE A 6 -37.80 -46.10 6.51
C PHE A 6 -36.26 -45.99 6.69
N GLY A 7 -35.67 -45.19 7.59
CA GLY A 7 -35.95 -44.98 9.03
C GLY A 7 -34.87 -45.67 9.90
N PHE A 8 -34.60 -45.15 11.11
CA PHE A 8 -33.65 -45.61 12.18
C PHE A 8 -32.19 -45.11 12.05
N SER A 9 -31.40 -44.81 13.11
CA SER A 9 -31.57 -44.57 14.56
C SER A 9 -30.19 -44.18 15.15
N ASN A 10 -30.19 -43.52 16.31
CA ASN A 10 -29.03 -43.20 17.15
C ASN A 10 -28.34 -44.47 17.71
N PRO A 11 -27.00 -44.51 17.86
CA PRO A 11 -26.33 -45.52 18.67
C PRO A 11 -25.38 -44.89 19.72
N ASP A 12 -25.84 -44.86 20.97
CA ASP A 12 -24.99 -44.91 22.17
C ASP A 12 -25.55 -46.07 23.01
N ASP A 13 -24.87 -47.21 22.98
CA ASP A 13 -24.90 -48.26 24.01
C ASP A 13 -23.91 -49.37 23.61
N ASP A 14 -22.70 -49.34 24.17
CA ASP A 14 -21.82 -50.51 24.22
C ASP A 14 -21.31 -50.71 25.65
N PRO A 15 -21.74 -51.77 26.36
CA PRO A 15 -21.36 -52.04 27.73
C PRO A 15 -20.32 -53.16 27.78
N ASP A 16 -19.02 -52.88 27.57
CA ASP A 16 -17.93 -53.73 28.08
C ASP A 16 -16.53 -53.12 27.86
N ARG A 17 -16.06 -52.29 28.81
CA ARG A 17 -14.63 -52.28 29.15
C ARG A 17 -14.36 -51.84 30.59
N ARG A 18 -14.34 -52.85 31.47
CA ARG A 18 -13.89 -52.76 32.87
C ARG A 18 -12.36 -52.87 32.96
N LYS A 19 -11.81 -52.14 33.94
CA LYS A 19 -10.57 -52.36 34.71
C LYS A 19 -9.23 -52.15 33.97
N ASP A 20 -8.53 -51.07 34.30
CA ASP A 20 -7.48 -51.21 35.33
C ASP A 20 -7.29 -49.89 36.11
N SER A 21 -6.86 -50.10 37.34
CA SER A 21 -6.80 -49.21 38.50
C SER A 21 -5.41 -48.64 38.73
N GLY A 22 -5.34 -47.56 39.52
CA GLY A 22 -4.16 -47.18 40.32
C GLY A 22 -3.61 -45.81 39.96
N SER A 23 -3.99 -44.75 40.69
CA SER A 23 -3.31 -44.25 41.91
C SER A 23 -2.05 -43.44 41.58
N GLY A 24 -1.86 -42.19 42.00
CA GLY A 24 -2.61 -41.33 42.92
C GLY A 24 -1.74 -40.12 43.31
N ALA A 25 -2.37 -39.20 44.06
CA ALA A 25 -1.81 -38.23 45.01
C ALA A 25 -0.87 -37.13 44.46
N GLU A 26 -1.29 -35.85 44.45
CA GLU A 26 -1.41 -34.90 45.59
C GLU A 26 -0.09 -34.19 45.98
N GLY A 27 -0.20 -32.88 46.26
CA GLY A 27 0.77 -32.07 47.04
C GLY A 27 1.19 -30.79 46.32
N SER A 28 0.55 -29.64 46.61
CA SER A 28 1.02 -28.58 47.56
C SER A 28 2.43 -28.06 47.24
N GLY A 29 2.65 -26.82 46.79
CA GLY A 29 2.42 -25.56 47.53
C GLY A 29 3.73 -25.10 48.19
N ALA A 30 4.27 -23.94 47.83
CA ALA A 30 5.15 -23.11 48.67
C ALA A 30 5.56 -21.79 47.98
N GLU A 31 5.30 -20.70 48.69
CA GLU A 31 5.91 -19.38 48.51
C GLU A 31 7.40 -19.40 48.93
N GLY A 32 8.19 -18.45 48.42
CA GLY A 32 9.54 -18.18 48.89
C GLY A 32 10.10 -16.87 48.33
N ALA A 33 10.23 -15.87 49.20
CA ALA A 33 10.71 -14.53 48.91
C ALA A 33 12.23 -14.35 49.14
N GLY A 34 12.80 -13.31 48.51
CA GLY A 34 14.08 -12.65 48.82
C GLY A 34 15.26 -13.05 47.92
N SER A 35 16.18 -12.19 47.48
CA SER A 35 16.47 -10.78 47.72
C SER A 35 17.53 -10.29 46.72
N ALA A 36 17.44 -9.00 46.34
CA ALA A 36 18.49 -8.02 46.00
C ALA A 36 19.64 -8.35 45.01
N GLY A 37 19.77 -7.49 43.99
CA GLY A 37 21.01 -7.23 43.25
C GLY A 37 20.77 -6.25 42.10
N GLY A 38 21.17 -4.98 42.29
CA GLY A 38 20.87 -3.86 41.38
C GLY A 38 21.69 -3.80 40.09
N GLY A 39 21.25 -2.94 39.17
CA GLY A 39 21.98 -2.58 37.97
C GLY A 39 21.12 -1.79 36.98
N SER A 40 21.24 -0.47 37.00
CA SER A 40 20.59 0.44 36.07
C SER A 40 21.23 0.35 34.68
N GLN A 41 20.42 0.28 33.61
CA GLN A 41 20.72 0.96 32.34
C GLN A 41 19.46 1.03 31.46
N GLY A 42 19.17 2.25 30.99
CA GLY A 42 17.99 2.57 30.19
C GLY A 42 18.05 1.91 28.80
N GLY A 43 16.94 1.32 28.40
CA GLY A 43 16.73 0.86 27.03
C GLY A 43 16.20 1.99 26.16
N THR A 44 16.95 2.35 25.13
CA THR A 44 16.45 3.02 23.92
C THR A 44 15.70 2.00 23.06
N PRO A 45 14.49 2.31 22.57
CA PRO A 45 13.80 1.46 21.60
C PRO A 45 14.07 1.95 20.17
N GLY A 46 14.43 1.04 19.26
CA GLY A 46 14.44 1.31 17.83
C GLY A 46 15.70 0.84 17.12
N GLY A 47 15.74 -0.43 16.73
CA GLY A 47 16.65 -0.94 15.71
C GLY A 47 15.84 -1.45 14.54
N PHE A 48 15.77 -0.67 13.45
CA PHE A 48 15.23 -1.11 12.16
C PHE A 48 16.34 -1.68 11.27
N PRO A 49 16.01 -2.60 10.33
CA PRO A 49 16.93 -3.62 9.85
C PRO A 49 17.56 -3.23 8.51
N PHE A 50 18.65 -2.45 8.52
CA PHE A 50 19.57 -2.37 7.38
C PHE A 50 20.86 -3.13 7.71
N GLY A 51 20.77 -4.47 7.63
CA GLY A 51 21.91 -5.36 7.82
C GLY A 51 22.49 -5.82 6.49
N PHE A 52 23.54 -5.15 6.00
CA PHE A 52 24.46 -5.75 5.04
C PHE A 52 25.34 -6.78 5.76
N GLY A 53 24.78 -7.98 5.98
CA GLY A 53 25.49 -9.13 6.51
C GLY A 53 26.14 -9.95 5.40
N ALA A 54 27.47 -9.96 5.35
CA ALA A 54 28.23 -10.92 4.56
C ALA A 54 28.01 -12.36 5.08
N PRO A 55 27.85 -13.39 4.22
CA PRO A 55 27.72 -14.76 4.69
C PRO A 55 29.04 -15.26 5.28
N GLY A 56 28.94 -15.78 6.49
CA GLY A 56 30.04 -16.30 7.28
C GLY A 56 30.71 -17.56 6.69
N ALA A 57 31.96 -17.69 7.11
CA ALA A 57 32.90 -18.76 6.88
C ALA A 57 32.34 -20.18 7.13
N GLY A 58 32.57 -21.07 6.17
CA GLY A 58 32.39 -22.51 6.30
C GLY A 58 33.48 -23.28 5.55
N GLY A 59 34.37 -23.91 6.33
CA GLY A 59 35.13 -25.14 6.04
C GLY A 59 35.73 -25.38 4.64
N ALA A 60 37.06 -25.36 4.56
CA ALA A 60 37.82 -26.10 3.54
C ALA A 60 37.57 -27.62 3.66
N PRO A 61 37.59 -28.37 2.55
CA PRO A 61 38.72 -29.28 2.37
C PRO A 61 39.04 -29.60 0.90
N PHE A 62 40.13 -29.07 0.34
CA PHE A 62 40.85 -29.61 -0.83
C PHE A 62 42.17 -28.81 -0.88
N GLY A 63 43.37 -29.38 -0.82
CA GLY A 63 43.88 -30.55 -1.53
C GLY A 63 45.08 -30.04 -2.33
N ALA A 64 46.29 -30.37 -1.89
CA ALA A 64 47.55 -29.93 -2.46
C ALA A 64 47.73 -30.43 -3.92
N GLY A 65 48.26 -29.56 -4.79
CA GLY A 65 48.90 -29.97 -6.05
C GLY A 65 48.68 -29.01 -7.21
N GLY A 66 49.79 -28.53 -7.80
CA GLY A 66 49.86 -28.20 -9.23
C GLY A 66 49.84 -26.71 -9.59
N ASP A 67 51.00 -26.23 -10.01
CA ASP A 67 51.26 -25.13 -10.95
C ASP A 67 50.65 -23.74 -10.69
N ASN A 68 51.51 -22.83 -10.22
CA ASN A 68 51.34 -21.38 -10.34
C ASN A 68 51.89 -20.89 -11.69
N PRO A 69 51.06 -20.56 -12.69
CA PRO A 69 51.52 -19.92 -13.93
C PRO A 69 51.66 -18.38 -13.81
N PHE A 70 51.70 -17.83 -12.59
CA PHE A 70 51.85 -16.37 -12.34
C PHE A 70 53.21 -16.00 -11.72
N GLY A 71 54.26 -16.70 -12.13
CA GLY A 71 55.63 -16.30 -11.86
C GLY A 71 56.10 -15.25 -12.86
N ALA A 72 56.25 -14.01 -12.40
CA ALA A 72 57.17 -12.99 -12.92
C ALA A 72 57.33 -12.91 -14.46
N GLN A 73 56.33 -12.39 -15.16
CA GLN A 73 56.53 -11.78 -16.48
C GLN A 73 55.99 -10.35 -16.46
N GLY A 74 56.81 -9.45 -16.99
CA GLY A 74 56.63 -8.00 -16.90
C GLY A 74 55.25 -7.56 -17.39
N PHE A 75 54.70 -6.59 -16.68
CA PHE A 75 53.53 -5.83 -17.10
C PHE A 75 53.88 -5.13 -18.41
N ASP A 76 53.34 -5.61 -19.54
CA ASP A 76 53.56 -5.02 -20.85
C ASP A 76 52.52 -3.88 -21.07
N PRO A 77 52.95 -2.61 -21.13
CA PRO A 77 52.04 -1.47 -21.33
C PRO A 77 51.26 -1.54 -22.65
N ALA A 78 51.76 -2.27 -23.65
CA ALA A 78 51.06 -2.47 -24.92
C ALA A 78 49.88 -3.45 -24.78
N ALA A 79 50.00 -4.45 -23.90
CA ALA A 79 48.92 -5.38 -23.60
C ALA A 79 47.77 -4.69 -22.84
N LEU A 80 48.09 -3.71 -21.98
CA LEU A 80 47.09 -2.88 -21.30
C LEU A 80 46.29 -2.02 -22.29
N GLY A 81 46.95 -1.47 -23.31
CA GLY A 81 46.29 -0.70 -24.37
C GLY A 81 45.31 -1.54 -25.20
N GLN A 82 45.68 -2.78 -25.51
CA GLN A 82 44.78 -3.73 -26.17
C GLN A 82 43.62 -4.16 -25.26
N MET A 83 43.87 -4.41 -23.98
CA MET A 83 42.84 -4.74 -23.01
C MET A 83 41.85 -3.58 -22.83
N LEU A 84 42.33 -2.33 -22.79
CA LEU A 84 41.48 -1.14 -22.69
C LEU A 84 40.67 -0.92 -23.97
N THR A 85 41.24 -1.20 -25.14
CA THR A 85 40.51 -1.12 -26.42
C THR A 85 39.45 -2.22 -26.52
N GLN A 86 39.76 -3.43 -26.07
CA GLN A 86 38.83 -4.56 -26.02
C GLN A 86 37.72 -4.32 -24.99
N PHE A 87 38.05 -3.72 -23.85
CA PHE A 87 37.09 -3.27 -22.84
C PHE A 87 36.22 -2.13 -23.37
N GLY A 88 36.79 -1.18 -24.11
CA GLY A 88 36.04 -0.10 -24.78
C GLY A 88 35.08 -0.63 -25.86
N GLN A 89 35.48 -1.66 -26.60
CA GLN A 89 34.61 -2.33 -27.58
C GLN A 89 33.52 -3.18 -26.91
N MET A 90 33.84 -3.84 -25.79
CA MET A 90 32.85 -4.57 -24.98
C MET A 90 31.85 -3.62 -24.32
N LEU A 91 32.31 -2.47 -23.81
CA LEU A 91 31.46 -1.43 -23.22
C LEU A 91 30.61 -0.72 -24.28
N SER A 92 31.13 -0.52 -25.49
CA SER A 92 30.37 0.03 -26.62
C SER A 92 29.36 -0.98 -27.18
N GLY A 93 29.71 -2.26 -27.23
CA GLY A 93 28.80 -3.36 -27.60
C GLY A 93 27.70 -3.60 -26.55
N MET A 94 28.02 -3.44 -25.28
CA MET A 94 27.05 -3.53 -24.18
C MET A 94 26.21 -2.25 -24.07
N GLY A 95 26.80 -1.08 -24.35
CA GLY A 95 26.11 0.21 -24.40
C GLY A 95 25.14 0.34 -25.58
N SER A 96 25.35 -0.39 -26.67
CA SER A 96 24.42 -0.45 -27.82
C SER A 96 23.38 -1.57 -27.68
N ALA A 97 23.68 -2.66 -26.98
CA ALA A 97 22.70 -3.71 -26.63
C ALA A 97 21.80 -3.35 -25.43
N MET A 98 22.24 -2.45 -24.54
CA MET A 98 21.46 -1.90 -23.43
C MET A 98 20.96 -0.48 -23.68
N GLY A 99 21.41 0.18 -24.75
CA GLY A 99 21.13 1.58 -25.07
C GLY A 99 19.75 1.85 -25.67
N SER A 100 18.85 0.87 -25.71
CA SER A 100 17.52 1.02 -26.33
C SER A 100 16.34 0.49 -25.51
N GLY A 101 16.55 0.08 -24.24
CA GLY A 101 15.47 -0.56 -23.45
C GLY A 101 15.17 0.00 -22.05
N GLY A 102 16.07 0.77 -21.42
CA GLY A 102 15.96 1.05 -19.98
C GLY A 102 16.26 2.49 -19.54
N SER A 103 15.89 3.50 -20.31
CA SER A 103 16.17 4.92 -19.97
C SER A 103 15.15 5.53 -18.98
N GLY A 104 14.79 4.79 -17.92
CA GLY A 104 13.91 5.27 -16.86
C GLY A 104 14.67 5.42 -15.52
N PRO A 105 14.11 6.17 -14.54
CA PRO A 105 14.72 6.32 -13.21
C PRO A 105 14.86 4.98 -12.46
N VAL A 106 14.12 3.95 -12.88
CA VAL A 106 14.13 2.59 -12.34
C VAL A 106 14.29 1.57 -13.47
N ASN A 107 15.10 0.52 -13.25
CA ASN A 107 15.18 -0.61 -14.15
C ASN A 107 14.08 -1.65 -13.86
N TYR A 108 12.91 -1.48 -14.48
CA TYR A 108 11.77 -2.38 -14.29
C TYR A 108 11.93 -3.75 -14.94
N GLU A 109 12.83 -3.92 -15.91
CA GLU A 109 13.13 -5.23 -16.49
C GLU A 109 13.83 -6.12 -15.45
N VAL A 110 14.82 -5.55 -14.76
CA VAL A 110 15.49 -6.20 -13.63
C VAL A 110 14.49 -6.46 -12.50
N ALA A 111 13.64 -5.48 -12.17
CA ALA A 111 12.60 -5.65 -11.16
C ALA A 111 11.67 -6.82 -11.47
N ALA A 112 11.12 -6.87 -12.69
CA ALA A 112 10.22 -7.93 -13.12
C ALA A 112 10.91 -9.31 -13.15
N LYS A 113 12.16 -9.37 -13.62
CA LYS A 113 12.94 -10.63 -13.62
C LYS A 113 13.18 -11.15 -12.21
N LEU A 114 13.57 -10.29 -11.29
CA LEU A 114 13.85 -10.66 -9.92
C LEU A 114 12.57 -11.01 -9.15
N ALA A 115 11.48 -10.29 -9.39
CA ALA A 115 10.16 -10.62 -8.87
C ALA A 115 9.71 -12.02 -9.33
N ARG A 116 9.85 -12.34 -10.62
CA ARG A 116 9.54 -13.68 -11.16
C ARG A 116 10.41 -14.77 -10.54
N GLN A 117 11.70 -14.49 -10.34
CA GLN A 117 12.60 -15.43 -9.67
C GLN A 117 12.17 -15.69 -8.22
N GLN A 118 11.74 -14.65 -7.50
CA GLN A 118 11.27 -14.72 -6.12
C GLN A 118 9.89 -15.38 -5.98
N ILE A 119 9.03 -15.23 -6.98
CA ILE A 119 7.75 -15.93 -7.11
C ILE A 119 7.97 -17.42 -7.34
N GLY A 120 8.92 -17.76 -8.22
CA GLY A 120 9.24 -19.15 -8.57
C GLY A 120 8.19 -19.78 -9.50
N SER A 121 8.06 -21.10 -9.43
CA SER A 121 7.08 -21.85 -10.22
C SER A 121 5.68 -21.69 -9.64
N VAL A 122 4.73 -21.27 -10.48
CA VAL A 122 3.31 -21.15 -10.10
C VAL A 122 2.48 -22.22 -10.80
N THR A 123 1.53 -22.79 -10.06
CA THR A 123 0.51 -23.66 -10.65
C THR A 123 -0.47 -22.80 -11.46
N PRO A 124 -0.74 -23.12 -12.73
CA PRO A 124 -1.75 -22.41 -13.50
C PRO A 124 -3.12 -22.49 -12.84
N VAL A 125 -3.90 -21.41 -12.98
CA VAL A 125 -5.27 -21.38 -12.48
C VAL A 125 -6.12 -22.45 -13.20
N SER A 126 -6.76 -23.33 -12.43
CA SER A 126 -7.65 -24.35 -12.98
C SER A 126 -8.96 -23.72 -13.50
N SER A 127 -9.63 -24.39 -14.44
CA SER A 127 -10.94 -23.92 -14.92
C SER A 127 -11.95 -23.81 -13.77
N GLY A 128 -11.97 -24.79 -12.85
CA GLY A 128 -12.86 -24.79 -11.69
C GLY A 128 -12.59 -23.63 -10.72
N SER A 129 -11.33 -23.28 -10.47
CA SER A 129 -10.98 -22.10 -9.66
C SER A 129 -11.42 -20.80 -10.33
N ALA A 130 -11.28 -20.71 -11.65
CA ALA A 130 -11.72 -19.55 -12.41
C ALA A 130 -13.25 -19.42 -12.44
N ASP A 131 -13.98 -20.53 -12.55
CA ASP A 131 -15.44 -20.59 -12.43
C ASP A 131 -15.89 -20.15 -11.03
N ALA A 132 -15.30 -20.73 -9.97
CA ALA A 132 -15.64 -20.39 -8.59
C ALA A 132 -15.42 -18.90 -8.26
N VAL A 133 -14.34 -18.31 -8.77
CA VAL A 133 -14.07 -16.86 -8.66
C VAL A 133 -15.14 -16.03 -9.37
N ARG A 134 -15.55 -16.42 -10.58
CA ARG A 134 -16.62 -15.71 -11.31
C ARG A 134 -17.96 -15.81 -10.61
N ASP A 135 -18.33 -17.01 -10.15
CA ASP A 135 -19.59 -17.27 -9.46
C ASP A 135 -19.65 -16.52 -8.12
N ALA A 136 -18.56 -16.53 -7.35
CA ALA A 136 -18.46 -15.79 -6.09
C ALA A 136 -18.58 -14.28 -6.30
N ALA A 137 -17.92 -13.73 -7.32
CA ALA A 137 -18.02 -12.30 -7.64
C ALA A 137 -19.43 -11.93 -8.12
N HIS A 138 -20.06 -12.76 -8.96
CA HIS A 138 -21.43 -12.51 -9.42
C HIS A 138 -22.44 -12.55 -8.26
N LEU A 139 -22.30 -13.51 -7.34
CA LEU A 139 -23.10 -13.58 -6.12
C LEU A 139 -22.88 -12.34 -5.24
N ALA A 140 -21.63 -11.92 -5.10
CA ALA A 140 -21.29 -10.73 -4.32
C ALA A 140 -21.88 -9.45 -4.93
N GLU A 141 -21.81 -9.26 -6.25
CA GLU A 141 -22.44 -8.11 -6.92
C GLU A 141 -23.95 -8.04 -6.65
N LEU A 142 -24.64 -9.18 -6.72
CA LEU A 142 -26.08 -9.25 -6.41
C LEU A 142 -26.40 -8.81 -4.97
N TRP A 143 -25.54 -9.15 -4.01
CA TRP A 143 -25.75 -8.78 -2.61
C TRP A 143 -25.35 -7.33 -2.32
N LEU A 144 -24.34 -6.81 -3.01
CA LEU A 144 -23.88 -5.42 -2.87
C LEU A 144 -24.89 -4.40 -3.39
N ASP A 145 -25.74 -4.77 -4.36
CA ASP A 145 -26.78 -3.88 -4.91
C ASP A 145 -27.73 -3.33 -3.84
N GLY A 146 -27.97 -4.07 -2.75
CA GLY A 146 -28.79 -3.60 -1.63
C GLY A 146 -28.04 -2.76 -0.59
N ALA A 147 -26.71 -2.76 -0.63
CA ALA A 147 -25.87 -2.18 0.42
C ALA A 147 -25.21 -0.85 0.02
N THR A 148 -25.23 -0.48 -1.27
CA THR A 148 -24.67 0.77 -1.79
C THR A 148 -25.47 1.30 -2.99
N THR A 149 -25.49 2.62 -3.16
CA THR A 149 -26.05 3.25 -4.36
C THR A 149 -25.09 3.22 -5.55
N LEU A 150 -23.82 2.86 -5.35
CA LEU A 150 -22.83 2.74 -6.42
C LEU A 150 -23.11 1.49 -7.25
N PRO A 151 -23.29 1.59 -8.59
CA PRO A 151 -23.51 0.43 -9.44
C PRO A 151 -22.30 -0.52 -9.47
N ALA A 152 -22.48 -1.73 -10.01
CA ALA A 152 -21.39 -2.65 -10.30
C ALA A 152 -20.24 -1.94 -11.05
N GLY A 153 -19.01 -2.11 -10.54
CA GLY A 153 -17.84 -1.42 -11.06
C GLY A 153 -16.94 -2.30 -11.94
N ALA A 154 -16.95 -3.61 -11.70
CA ALA A 154 -16.18 -4.57 -12.47
C ALA A 154 -16.91 -4.96 -13.76
N THR A 155 -16.21 -4.88 -14.89
CA THR A 155 -16.70 -5.39 -16.19
C THR A 155 -16.20 -6.81 -16.47
N ARG A 156 -15.13 -7.23 -15.78
CA ARG A 156 -14.59 -8.59 -15.83
C ARG A 156 -14.11 -9.04 -14.46
N THR A 157 -14.32 -10.32 -14.18
CA THR A 157 -13.76 -11.00 -13.00
C THR A 157 -12.78 -12.07 -13.46
N VAL A 158 -11.58 -12.05 -12.88
CA VAL A 158 -10.48 -12.94 -13.27
C VAL A 158 -9.84 -13.57 -12.04
N ALA A 159 -9.37 -14.80 -12.21
CA ALA A 159 -8.53 -15.47 -11.24
C ALA A 159 -7.08 -15.39 -11.73
N TRP A 160 -6.18 -14.89 -10.89
CA TRP A 160 -4.78 -14.63 -11.24
C TRP A 160 -3.82 -15.53 -10.46
N THR A 161 -2.71 -15.88 -11.12
CA THR A 161 -1.50 -16.34 -10.44
C THR A 161 -0.69 -15.14 -9.92
N PRO A 162 0.28 -15.34 -9.00
CA PRO A 162 1.23 -14.29 -8.61
C PRO A 162 1.95 -13.62 -9.80
N VAL A 163 2.22 -14.39 -10.87
CA VAL A 163 2.84 -13.88 -12.09
C VAL A 163 1.87 -12.97 -12.85
N ASP A 164 0.60 -13.37 -12.98
CA ASP A 164 -0.42 -12.54 -13.62
C ASP A 164 -0.62 -11.23 -12.84
N TRP A 165 -0.65 -11.27 -11.51
CA TRP A 165 -0.74 -10.07 -10.67
C TRP A 165 0.44 -9.14 -10.92
N LEU A 166 1.67 -9.65 -10.93
CA LEU A 166 2.86 -8.85 -11.23
C LEU A 166 2.73 -8.16 -12.59
N ASP A 167 2.40 -8.92 -13.64
CA ASP A 167 2.34 -8.41 -15.00
C ASP A 167 1.24 -7.37 -15.20
N ASN A 168 0.07 -7.60 -14.60
CA ASN A 168 -1.09 -6.71 -14.73
C ASN A 168 -1.02 -5.46 -13.83
N THR A 169 -0.15 -5.45 -12.81
CA THR A 169 0.01 -4.30 -11.89
C THR A 169 1.28 -3.49 -12.12
N LEU A 170 2.27 -4.03 -12.82
CA LEU A 170 3.58 -3.38 -13.03
C LEU A 170 3.45 -1.98 -13.63
N GLY A 171 2.48 -1.77 -14.53
CA GLY A 171 2.22 -0.45 -15.12
C GLY A 171 1.82 0.62 -14.09
N THR A 172 1.02 0.24 -13.08
CA THR A 172 0.62 1.13 -11.98
C THR A 172 1.77 1.35 -11.01
N TRP A 173 2.54 0.31 -10.72
CA TRP A 173 3.77 0.43 -9.92
C TRP A 173 4.74 1.43 -10.53
N LYS A 174 4.96 1.40 -11.86
CA LYS A 174 5.81 2.39 -12.54
C LYS A 174 5.41 3.83 -12.19
N ARG A 175 4.12 4.15 -12.30
CA ARG A 175 3.59 5.49 -11.98
C ARG A 175 3.80 5.88 -10.52
N LEU A 176 3.71 4.92 -9.60
CA LEU A 176 3.94 5.15 -8.17
C LEU A 176 5.44 5.34 -7.84
N CYS A 177 6.32 4.65 -8.57
CA CYS A 177 7.74 4.56 -8.22
C CYS A 177 8.61 5.59 -8.95
N ASP A 178 8.26 5.94 -10.19
CA ASP A 178 9.04 6.88 -11.01
C ASP A 178 9.25 8.23 -10.29
N PRO A 179 8.23 8.87 -9.69
CA PRO A 179 8.41 10.15 -8.99
C PRO A 179 9.38 10.06 -7.82
N VAL A 180 9.37 8.94 -7.07
CA VAL A 180 10.27 8.75 -5.93
C VAL A 180 11.70 8.51 -6.41
N ALA A 181 11.87 7.65 -7.41
CA ALA A 181 13.19 7.34 -7.95
C ALA A 181 13.85 8.56 -8.62
N GLU A 182 13.07 9.39 -9.32
CA GLU A 182 13.55 10.66 -9.87
C GLU A 182 14.04 11.63 -8.79
N GLN A 183 13.29 11.76 -7.68
CA GLN A 183 13.71 12.59 -6.56
C GLN A 183 14.99 12.06 -5.91
N VAL A 184 15.07 10.75 -5.67
CA VAL A 184 16.28 10.12 -5.12
C VAL A 184 17.50 10.34 -6.01
N ASN A 185 17.37 10.17 -7.31
CA ASN A 185 18.46 10.42 -8.26
C ASN A 185 18.84 11.91 -8.34
N GLY A 186 17.86 12.81 -8.26
CA GLY A 186 18.06 14.26 -8.27
C GLY A 186 18.83 14.79 -7.06
N MET A 187 18.65 14.20 -5.88
CA MET A 187 19.33 14.61 -4.64
C MET A 187 20.85 14.51 -4.75
N TRP A 188 21.38 13.44 -5.35
CA TRP A 188 22.83 13.27 -5.54
C TRP A 188 23.44 14.32 -6.46
N VAL A 189 22.71 14.77 -7.47
CA VAL A 189 23.15 15.82 -8.38
C VAL A 189 23.14 17.18 -7.68
N GLN A 190 22.10 17.45 -6.89
CA GLN A 190 21.94 18.72 -6.18
C GLN A 190 22.96 18.90 -5.05
N GLY A 191 23.37 17.82 -4.38
CA GLY A 191 24.37 17.87 -3.31
C GLY A 191 25.82 18.13 -3.76
N LEU A 192 26.11 18.12 -5.08
CA LEU A 192 27.47 18.37 -5.59
C LEU A 192 27.76 19.87 -5.80
N PRO A 193 28.99 20.33 -5.47
CA PRO A 193 29.47 21.67 -5.81
C PRO A 193 29.39 21.94 -7.33
N GLU A 194 29.15 23.19 -7.72
CA GLU A 194 28.99 23.57 -9.13
C GLU A 194 30.22 23.23 -9.99
N GLU A 195 31.44 23.35 -9.43
CA GLU A 195 32.66 22.98 -10.16
C GLU A 195 32.77 21.47 -10.41
N ALA A 196 32.20 20.65 -9.52
CA ALA A 196 32.22 19.19 -9.62
C ALA A 196 31.14 18.65 -10.57
N ARG A 197 29.99 19.32 -10.70
CA ARG A 197 28.89 18.88 -11.59
C ARG A 197 29.31 18.79 -13.07
N ALA A 198 30.11 19.75 -13.55
CA ALA A 198 30.55 19.79 -14.95
C ALA A 198 31.59 18.69 -15.26
N MET A 199 32.48 18.38 -14.30
CA MET A 199 33.48 17.32 -14.41
C MET A 199 32.89 15.92 -14.18
N ALA A 200 31.83 15.81 -13.39
CA ALA A 200 31.21 14.55 -13.01
C ALA A 200 30.14 14.06 -14.00
N GLY A 201 29.80 14.80 -15.06
CA GLY A 201 28.70 14.45 -15.99
C GLY A 201 28.64 12.98 -16.42
N PRO A 202 29.72 12.39 -16.97
CA PRO A 202 29.76 10.96 -17.33
C PRO A 202 29.64 10.02 -16.12
N MET A 203 30.20 10.41 -14.97
CA MET A 203 30.14 9.64 -13.72
C MET A 203 28.74 9.69 -13.08
N LEU A 204 28.04 10.82 -13.20
CA LEU A 204 26.65 11.01 -12.75
C LEU A 204 25.67 10.16 -13.55
N GLY A 205 25.87 10.05 -14.87
CA GLY A 205 25.08 9.13 -15.69
C GLY A 205 25.26 7.67 -15.26
N MET A 206 26.50 7.25 -14.97
CA MET A 206 26.80 5.92 -14.46
C MET A 206 26.21 5.68 -13.06
N PHE A 207 26.27 6.68 -12.18
CA PHE A 207 25.68 6.60 -10.83
C PHE A 207 24.16 6.50 -10.88
N SER A 208 23.50 7.32 -11.71
CA SER A 208 22.05 7.24 -11.92
C SER A 208 21.62 5.88 -12.49
N GLN A 209 22.40 5.32 -13.43
CA GLN A 209 22.15 3.97 -13.96
C GLN A 209 22.30 2.89 -12.88
N MET A 210 23.34 2.99 -12.05
CA MET A 210 23.56 2.07 -10.93
C MET A 210 22.46 2.21 -9.86
N GLY A 211 22.02 3.44 -9.57
CA GLY A 211 20.90 3.72 -8.67
C GLY A 211 19.58 3.13 -9.18
N GLY A 212 19.27 3.30 -10.47
CA GLY A 212 18.10 2.70 -11.10
C GLY A 212 18.12 1.17 -11.11
N LEU A 213 19.30 0.55 -11.23
CA LEU A 213 19.48 -0.91 -11.08
C LEU A 213 19.28 -1.38 -9.63
N ALA A 214 19.84 -0.65 -8.65
CA ALA A 214 19.70 -0.96 -7.23
C ALA A 214 18.24 -0.83 -6.77
N PHE A 215 17.58 0.28 -7.11
CA PHE A 215 16.15 0.49 -6.83
C PHE A 215 15.30 -0.58 -7.52
N GLY A 216 15.55 -0.86 -8.80
CA GLY A 216 14.85 -1.92 -9.54
C GLY A 216 15.01 -3.30 -8.89
N SER A 217 16.18 -3.60 -8.33
CA SER A 217 16.42 -4.87 -7.63
C SER A 217 15.63 -4.97 -6.32
N GLN A 218 15.64 -3.91 -5.50
CA GLN A 218 14.85 -3.88 -4.26
C GLN A 218 13.35 -3.96 -4.55
N LEU A 219 12.89 -3.20 -5.55
CA LEU A 219 11.51 -3.25 -6.02
C LEU A 219 11.12 -4.66 -6.47
N GLY A 220 11.97 -5.32 -7.26
CA GLY A 220 11.71 -6.68 -7.73
C GLY A 220 11.54 -7.68 -6.60
N GLN A 221 12.39 -7.63 -5.57
CA GLN A 221 12.27 -8.51 -4.39
C GLN A 221 10.96 -8.26 -3.64
N ALA A 222 10.63 -6.98 -3.42
CA ALA A 222 9.41 -6.58 -2.72
C ALA A 222 8.15 -7.01 -3.47
N LEU A 223 8.06 -6.73 -4.78
CA LEU A 223 6.93 -7.15 -5.61
C LEU A 223 6.81 -8.66 -5.69
N GLY A 224 7.94 -9.39 -5.76
CA GLY A 224 7.94 -10.85 -5.79
C GLY A 224 7.41 -11.46 -4.49
N GLN A 225 7.69 -10.85 -3.34
CA GLN A 225 7.11 -11.27 -2.07
C GLN A 225 5.63 -10.91 -1.99
N LEU A 226 5.28 -9.67 -2.34
CA LEU A 226 3.90 -9.17 -2.31
C LEU A 226 2.96 -9.99 -3.19
N ALA A 227 3.38 -10.32 -4.41
CA ALA A 227 2.58 -11.09 -5.36
C ALA A 227 2.14 -12.48 -4.84
N LYS A 228 2.89 -13.06 -3.89
CA LYS A 228 2.56 -14.36 -3.27
C LYS A 228 1.53 -14.24 -2.16
N GLU A 229 1.36 -13.06 -1.58
CA GLU A 229 0.54 -12.87 -0.38
C GLU A 229 -0.75 -12.08 -0.63
N VAL A 230 -0.80 -11.24 -1.67
CA VAL A 230 -2.02 -10.51 -2.02
C VAL A 230 -3.18 -11.45 -2.31
N LEU A 231 -4.35 -11.11 -1.80
CA LEU A 231 -5.58 -11.90 -2.00
C LEU A 231 -6.38 -11.45 -3.23
N ALA A 232 -6.20 -10.19 -3.62
CA ALA A 232 -6.92 -9.55 -4.71
C ALA A 232 -6.12 -8.39 -5.34
N SER A 233 -6.58 -7.86 -6.47
CA SER A 233 -5.95 -6.70 -7.14
C SER A 233 -5.95 -5.43 -6.30
N THR A 234 -6.90 -5.29 -5.37
CA THR A 234 -7.05 -4.12 -4.50
C THR A 234 -6.69 -4.39 -3.03
N ASP A 235 -6.03 -5.52 -2.71
CA ASP A 235 -5.76 -5.96 -1.32
C ASP A 235 -5.04 -4.92 -0.45
N ILE A 236 -4.24 -4.05 -1.07
CA ILE A 236 -3.47 -2.98 -0.39
C ILE A 236 -4.20 -1.62 -0.36
N GLY A 237 -5.48 -1.58 -0.73
CA GLY A 237 -6.29 -0.35 -0.77
C GLY A 237 -5.97 0.57 -1.95
N LEU A 238 -5.25 0.09 -2.96
CA LEU A 238 -4.95 0.83 -4.19
C LEU A 238 -5.46 0.08 -5.42
N PRO A 239 -5.93 0.80 -6.44
CA PRO A 239 -6.45 0.19 -7.65
C PRO A 239 -5.31 -0.17 -8.62
N LEU A 240 -4.54 -1.21 -8.28
CA LEU A 240 -3.32 -1.56 -9.02
C LEU A 240 -3.58 -2.23 -10.37
N GLY A 241 -4.65 -3.01 -10.47
CA GLY A 241 -5.03 -3.74 -11.68
C GLY A 241 -5.62 -2.82 -12.77
N PRO A 242 -5.82 -3.36 -14.00
CA PRO A 242 -6.50 -2.65 -15.07
C PRO A 242 -7.92 -2.26 -14.67
N GLU A 243 -8.41 -1.15 -15.22
CA GLU A 243 -9.75 -0.65 -14.91
C GLU A 243 -10.86 -1.69 -15.18
N GLY A 244 -11.88 -1.71 -14.31
CA GLY A 244 -13.00 -2.64 -14.39
C GLY A 244 -12.63 -4.11 -14.19
N THR A 245 -11.46 -4.42 -13.63
CA THR A 245 -10.99 -5.81 -13.44
C THR A 245 -11.01 -6.17 -11.96
N ALA A 246 -11.98 -6.99 -11.55
CA ALA A 246 -11.95 -7.65 -10.26
C ALA A 246 -11.05 -8.89 -10.35
N ALA A 247 -9.84 -8.83 -9.78
CA ALA A 247 -8.93 -9.97 -9.76
C ALA A 247 -8.80 -10.57 -8.37
N LEU A 248 -8.98 -11.88 -8.28
CA LEU A 248 -8.78 -12.67 -7.06
C LEU A 248 -7.62 -13.65 -7.26
N MET A 249 -7.00 -14.06 -6.16
CA MET A 249 -5.78 -14.88 -6.15
C MET A 249 -6.05 -16.24 -5.51
N PRO A 250 -6.62 -17.24 -6.21
CA PRO A 250 -7.13 -18.47 -5.59
C PRO A 250 -6.11 -19.19 -4.69
N ALA A 251 -4.86 -19.33 -5.14
CA ALA A 251 -3.83 -20.01 -4.35
C ALA A 251 -3.49 -19.27 -3.04
N ALA A 252 -3.50 -17.93 -3.06
CA ALA A 252 -3.27 -17.13 -1.86
C ALA A 252 -4.51 -17.13 -0.94
N ILE A 253 -5.71 -17.16 -1.52
CA ILE A 253 -6.98 -17.29 -0.79
C ILE A 253 -7.07 -18.64 -0.09
N ASP A 254 -6.69 -19.73 -0.77
CA ASP A 254 -6.64 -21.07 -0.18
C ASP A 254 -5.69 -21.09 1.01
N ALA A 255 -4.47 -20.57 0.84
CA ALA A 255 -3.48 -20.46 1.93
C ALA A 255 -3.95 -19.55 3.08
N PHE A 256 -4.68 -18.46 2.78
CA PHE A 256 -5.28 -17.59 3.79
C PHE A 256 -6.40 -18.29 4.57
N GLY A 257 -7.16 -19.18 3.91
CA GLY A 257 -8.21 -19.98 4.54
C GLY A 257 -7.68 -21.10 5.44
N GLU A 258 -6.41 -21.49 5.31
CA GLU A 258 -5.81 -22.52 6.15
C GLU A 258 -5.82 -22.11 7.63
N GLY A 259 -6.44 -22.95 8.47
CA GLY A 259 -6.56 -22.70 9.90
C GLY A 259 -7.72 -21.77 10.30
N LEU A 260 -8.48 -21.24 9.34
CA LEU A 260 -9.76 -20.60 9.62
C LEU A 260 -10.86 -21.66 9.82
N GLU A 261 -11.80 -21.37 10.71
CA GLU A 261 -12.96 -22.25 10.95
C GLU A 261 -14.03 -22.12 9.85
N GLN A 262 -13.96 -21.04 9.06
CA GLN A 262 -14.92 -20.72 8.01
C GLN A 262 -14.70 -21.61 6.77
N PRO A 263 -15.77 -22.08 6.11
CA PRO A 263 -15.66 -22.83 4.86
C PRO A 263 -14.95 -22.02 3.76
N ALA A 264 -14.09 -22.68 2.96
CA ALA A 264 -13.33 -22.02 1.90
C ALA A 264 -14.19 -21.22 0.91
N GLN A 265 -15.40 -21.71 0.60
CA GLN A 265 -16.34 -21.01 -0.27
C GLN A 265 -16.85 -19.71 0.35
N GLU A 266 -17.07 -19.65 1.67
CA GLU A 266 -17.48 -18.43 2.36
C GLU A 266 -16.34 -17.40 2.39
N VAL A 267 -15.10 -17.86 2.59
CA VAL A 267 -13.90 -17.01 2.51
C VAL A 267 -13.78 -16.39 1.12
N LEU A 268 -13.95 -17.20 0.06
CA LEU A 268 -13.91 -16.74 -1.31
C LEU A 268 -15.00 -15.70 -1.61
N VAL A 269 -16.25 -15.95 -1.21
CA VAL A 269 -17.36 -15.00 -1.42
C VAL A 269 -17.15 -13.71 -0.64
N PHE A 270 -16.65 -13.78 0.59
CA PHE A 270 -16.30 -12.61 1.38
C PHE A 270 -15.21 -11.75 0.71
N LEU A 271 -14.12 -12.37 0.25
CA LEU A 271 -13.05 -11.66 -0.45
C LEU A 271 -13.49 -11.14 -1.81
N ALA A 272 -14.35 -11.87 -2.52
CA ALA A 272 -14.96 -11.42 -3.77
C ALA A 272 -15.82 -10.17 -3.55
N ALA A 273 -16.64 -10.14 -2.50
CA ALA A 273 -17.44 -8.97 -2.13
C ALA A 273 -16.59 -7.74 -1.79
N ARG A 274 -15.46 -7.95 -1.14
CA ARG A 274 -14.52 -6.86 -0.88
C ARG A 274 -13.90 -6.33 -2.16
N GLU A 275 -13.42 -7.20 -3.03
CA GLU A 275 -12.83 -6.78 -4.31
C GLU A 275 -13.86 -6.06 -5.17
N THR A 276 -15.08 -6.59 -5.32
CA THR A 276 -16.14 -5.93 -6.12
C THR A 276 -16.57 -4.60 -5.50
N ALA A 277 -16.68 -4.48 -4.18
CA ALA A 277 -16.94 -3.20 -3.51
C ALA A 277 -15.85 -2.15 -3.82
N HIS A 278 -14.56 -2.52 -3.79
CA HIS A 278 -13.49 -1.62 -4.24
C HIS A 278 -13.68 -1.22 -5.70
N GLN A 279 -14.01 -2.16 -6.59
CA GLN A 279 -14.24 -1.86 -7.99
C GLN A 279 -15.42 -0.91 -8.20
N ARG A 280 -16.52 -1.04 -7.43
CA ARG A 280 -17.64 -0.07 -7.45
C ARG A 280 -17.13 1.33 -7.10
N LEU A 281 -16.36 1.45 -6.02
CA LEU A 281 -15.83 2.74 -5.59
C LEU A 281 -14.89 3.37 -6.63
N TYR A 282 -13.87 2.63 -7.09
CA TYR A 282 -12.90 3.19 -8.04
C TYR A 282 -13.47 3.46 -9.44
N SER A 283 -14.51 2.72 -9.85
CA SER A 283 -15.17 2.91 -11.14
C SER A 283 -16.08 4.15 -11.13
N HIS A 284 -16.80 4.39 -10.03
CA HIS A 284 -17.80 5.46 -9.94
C HIS A 284 -17.32 6.73 -9.22
N VAL A 285 -16.12 6.71 -8.64
CA VAL A 285 -15.47 7.88 -8.01
C VAL A 285 -14.20 8.25 -8.79
N PRO A 286 -14.32 8.95 -9.94
CA PRO A 286 -13.22 9.12 -10.90
C PRO A 286 -12.05 9.94 -10.35
N TRP A 287 -12.29 10.81 -9.38
CA TRP A 287 -11.23 11.60 -8.73
C TRP A 287 -10.40 10.78 -7.74
N LEU A 288 -10.90 9.65 -7.24
CA LEU A 288 -10.25 8.89 -6.15
C LEU A 288 -8.93 8.28 -6.60
N ARG A 289 -8.91 7.65 -7.77
CA ARG A 289 -7.69 7.04 -8.34
C ARG A 289 -6.61 8.10 -8.54
N SER A 290 -6.93 9.22 -9.19
CA SER A 290 -5.97 10.29 -9.45
C SER A 290 -5.50 10.96 -8.15
N ARG A 291 -6.39 11.12 -7.16
CA ARG A 291 -6.03 11.69 -5.85
C ARG A 291 -5.09 10.78 -5.06
N LEU A 292 -5.31 9.47 -5.04
CA LEU A 292 -4.41 8.51 -4.38
C LEU A 292 -3.01 8.57 -5.00
N LEU A 293 -2.92 8.51 -6.34
CA LEU A 293 -1.64 8.56 -7.04
C LEU A 293 -0.92 9.89 -6.85
N SER A 294 -1.63 11.03 -6.98
CA SER A 294 -1.04 12.36 -6.77
C SER A 294 -0.59 12.61 -5.34
N THR A 295 -1.23 12.00 -4.33
CA THR A 295 -0.78 12.13 -2.94
C THR A 295 0.57 11.43 -2.72
N VAL A 296 0.84 10.33 -3.44
CA VAL A 296 2.16 9.67 -3.46
C VAL A 296 3.19 10.55 -4.16
N GLU A 297 2.83 11.19 -5.27
CA GLU A 297 3.69 12.16 -5.96
C GLU A 297 4.02 13.38 -5.08
N ASP A 298 3.04 13.93 -4.37
CA ASP A 298 3.21 15.02 -3.40
C ASP A 298 4.19 14.65 -2.31
N TYR A 299 4.03 13.44 -1.76
CA TYR A 299 4.94 12.90 -0.78
C TYR A 299 6.37 12.80 -1.34
N ALA A 300 6.52 12.24 -2.55
CA ALA A 300 7.82 12.07 -3.20
C ALA A 300 8.54 13.41 -3.40
N ARG A 301 7.83 14.46 -3.86
CA ARG A 301 8.38 15.81 -4.03
C ARG A 301 8.88 16.44 -2.73
N GLY A 302 8.34 16.02 -1.60
CA GLY A 302 8.75 16.51 -0.28
C GLY A 302 10.04 15.88 0.24
N ILE A 303 10.60 14.86 -0.43
CA ILE A 303 11.83 14.16 -0.01
C ILE A 303 13.00 15.12 -0.10
N ARG A 304 13.65 15.37 1.05
CA ARG A 304 14.89 16.16 1.15
C ARG A 304 15.94 15.38 1.92
N MET A 305 17.17 15.47 1.44
CA MET A 305 18.34 14.89 2.09
C MET A 305 19.00 15.96 2.96
N ASP A 306 19.36 15.59 4.18
CA ASP A 306 20.14 16.47 5.04
C ASP A 306 21.63 16.38 4.68
N PHE A 307 22.13 17.41 4.02
CA PHE A 307 23.56 17.53 3.76
C PHE A 307 24.30 18.27 4.89
N SER A 308 23.59 18.79 5.91
CA SER A 308 24.26 19.49 7.02
C SER A 308 25.17 18.54 7.80
N ALA A 309 24.77 17.27 7.95
CA ALA A 309 25.62 16.25 8.57
C ALA A 309 26.93 16.04 7.79
N ILE A 310 26.91 16.15 6.46
CA ILE A 310 28.11 16.06 5.61
C ILE A 310 28.91 17.35 5.68
N GLU A 311 28.26 18.50 5.74
CA GLU A 311 28.93 19.81 5.89
C GLU A 311 29.64 19.91 7.24
N ASP A 312 29.01 19.47 8.32
CA ASP A 312 29.58 19.38 9.67
C ASP A 312 30.75 18.38 9.72
N LEU A 313 30.62 17.24 9.03
CA LEU A 313 31.70 16.26 8.91
C LEU A 313 32.87 16.84 8.09
N ALA A 314 32.58 17.52 6.97
CA ALA A 314 33.56 18.13 6.08
C ALA A 314 34.34 19.27 6.73
N GLN A 315 33.71 20.05 7.62
CA GLN A 315 34.40 21.07 8.40
C GLN A 315 35.45 20.49 9.37
N GLY A 316 35.36 19.20 9.71
CA GLY A 316 36.30 18.49 10.57
C GLY A 316 37.30 17.57 9.86
N ILE A 317 37.23 17.43 8.53
CA ILE A 317 38.07 16.48 7.76
C ILE A 317 39.39 17.15 7.32
N ASP A 318 40.50 16.47 7.59
CA ASP A 318 41.81 16.80 7.02
C ASP A 318 41.79 16.59 5.48
N PRO A 319 42.11 17.60 4.65
CA PRO A 319 42.13 17.47 3.19
C PRO A 319 42.98 16.31 2.66
N ALA A 320 43.97 15.84 3.44
CA ALA A 320 44.75 14.66 3.11
C ALA A 320 43.92 13.35 3.13
N ALA A 321 42.89 13.26 3.96
CA ALA A 321 42.02 12.07 4.03
C ALA A 321 41.11 11.91 2.81
N LEU A 322 40.82 13.00 2.08
CA LEU A 322 40.04 12.98 0.82
C LEU A 322 40.83 12.46 -0.38
N THR A 323 42.12 12.15 -0.23
CA THR A 323 42.93 11.52 -1.28
C THR A 323 43.00 10.00 -1.17
N ASP A 324 42.47 9.43 -0.08
CA ASP A 324 42.41 7.99 0.17
C ASP A 324 40.99 7.44 -0.10
N PRO A 325 40.80 6.63 -1.16
CA PRO A 325 39.50 6.05 -1.52
C PRO A 325 38.86 5.24 -0.39
N SER A 326 39.67 4.60 0.46
CA SER A 326 39.16 3.76 1.56
C SER A 326 38.58 4.59 2.71
N LYS A 327 39.15 5.77 2.98
CA LYS A 327 38.63 6.71 3.97
C LYS A 327 37.37 7.43 3.50
N ILE A 328 37.27 7.71 2.20
CA ILE A 328 36.03 8.22 1.60
C ILE A 328 34.91 7.19 1.77
N GLU A 329 35.19 5.90 1.55
CA GLU A 329 34.21 4.83 1.76
C GLU A 329 33.77 4.73 3.24
N GLU A 330 34.70 4.89 4.18
CA GLU A 330 34.42 4.88 5.62
C GLU A 330 33.60 6.11 6.07
N LEU A 331 33.91 7.29 5.52
CA LEU A 331 33.16 8.53 5.77
C LEU A 331 31.75 8.48 5.16
N LEU A 332 31.58 7.91 3.97
CA LEU A 332 30.26 7.71 3.35
C LEU A 332 29.41 6.65 4.08
N LYS A 333 30.04 5.67 4.73
CA LYS A 333 29.35 4.71 5.61
C LYS A 333 28.98 5.31 6.96
N GLY A 334 29.74 6.30 7.45
CA GLY A 334 29.52 6.98 8.74
C GLY A 334 28.61 8.22 8.65
N ALA A 335 28.56 8.88 7.50
CA ALA A 335 27.59 9.92 7.19
C ALA A 335 26.22 9.26 7.00
N ALA A 336 25.43 9.20 8.08
CA ALA A 336 24.06 8.72 8.01
C ALA A 336 23.26 9.67 7.10
N PHE A 337 23.05 9.25 5.85
CA PHE A 337 22.12 9.88 4.92
C PHE A 337 20.70 9.58 5.40
N GLU A 338 20.26 10.23 6.48
CA GLU A 338 18.89 10.10 6.95
C GLU A 338 18.00 11.09 6.18
N PRO A 339 17.00 10.61 5.43
CA PRO A 339 15.99 11.49 4.86
C PRO A 339 15.29 12.24 6.00
N GLN A 340 15.25 13.57 5.97
CA GLN A 340 14.43 14.30 6.93
C GLN A 340 12.97 14.21 6.53
N THR A 341 12.11 13.84 7.48
CA THR A 341 10.66 13.94 7.27
C THR A 341 10.21 15.39 7.44
N THR A 342 9.98 16.08 6.33
CA THR A 342 9.50 17.49 6.33
C THR A 342 8.05 17.58 6.81
N PRO A 343 7.58 18.73 7.34
CA PRO A 343 6.18 18.93 7.70
C PRO A 343 5.22 18.66 6.53
N GLU A 344 5.61 19.04 5.31
CA GLU A 344 4.84 18.81 4.09
C GLU A 344 4.71 17.31 3.78
N GLN A 345 5.79 16.53 3.96
CA GLN A 345 5.74 15.07 3.82
C GLN A 345 4.86 14.42 4.87
N LYS A 346 4.91 14.86 6.12
CA LYS A 346 4.04 14.33 7.18
C LYS A 346 2.57 14.55 6.84
N GLN A 347 2.23 15.74 6.35
CA GLN A 347 0.86 16.03 5.92
C GLN A 347 0.45 15.23 4.68
N ALA A 348 1.35 15.04 3.70
CA ALA A 348 1.07 14.20 2.53
C ALA A 348 0.82 12.73 2.92
N LEU A 349 1.65 12.19 3.83
CA LEU A 349 1.49 10.85 4.37
C LEU A 349 0.16 10.73 5.15
N GLU A 350 -0.14 11.67 6.04
CA GLU A 350 -1.40 11.67 6.79
C GLU A 350 -2.63 11.71 5.87
N ARG A 351 -2.58 12.52 4.80
CA ARG A 351 -3.64 12.54 3.78
C ARG A 351 -3.79 11.20 3.08
N LEU A 352 -2.69 10.55 2.70
CA LEU A 352 -2.70 9.23 2.05
C LEU A 352 -3.27 8.17 3.00
N GLU A 353 -2.79 8.11 4.24
CA GLU A 353 -3.27 7.18 5.26
C GLU A 353 -4.76 7.36 5.54
N THR A 354 -5.21 8.61 5.68
CA THR A 354 -6.62 8.94 5.90
C THR A 354 -7.47 8.48 4.72
N LEU A 355 -7.06 8.77 3.49
CA LEU A 355 -7.82 8.39 2.30
C LEU A 355 -7.91 6.86 2.14
N LEU A 356 -6.82 6.13 2.39
CA LEU A 356 -6.81 4.67 2.39
C LEU A 356 -7.70 4.10 3.50
N ALA A 357 -7.68 4.71 4.70
CA ALA A 357 -8.56 4.31 5.79
C ALA A 357 -10.02 4.53 5.48
N LEU A 358 -10.37 5.63 4.79
CA LEU A 358 -11.74 5.90 4.37
C LEU A 358 -12.23 4.91 3.32
N VAL A 359 -11.41 4.59 2.31
CA VAL A 359 -11.72 3.55 1.32
C VAL A 359 -12.00 2.22 2.02
N GLU A 360 -11.07 1.79 2.86
CA GLU A 360 -11.17 0.50 3.55
C GLU A 360 -12.36 0.44 4.52
N GLY A 361 -12.59 1.52 5.28
CA GLY A 361 -13.71 1.59 6.21
C GLY A 361 -15.08 1.58 5.51
N TRP A 362 -15.16 2.20 4.33
CA TRP A 362 -16.37 2.17 3.50
C TRP A 362 -16.61 0.76 2.96
N VAL A 363 -15.57 0.12 2.41
CA VAL A 363 -15.66 -1.28 1.93
C VAL A 363 -16.05 -2.23 3.05
N GLU A 364 -15.45 -2.12 4.23
CA GLU A 364 -15.82 -2.93 5.39
C GLU A 364 -17.30 -2.77 5.73
N THR A 365 -17.80 -1.53 5.75
CA THR A 365 -19.20 -1.23 6.08
C THR A 365 -20.16 -1.79 5.03
N VAL A 366 -19.90 -1.54 3.74
CA VAL A 366 -20.74 -2.03 2.64
C VAL A 366 -20.78 -3.55 2.58
N VAL A 367 -19.63 -4.21 2.76
CA VAL A 367 -19.55 -5.68 2.75
C VAL A 367 -20.22 -6.28 3.98
N ALA A 368 -20.06 -5.67 5.15
CA ALA A 368 -20.75 -6.11 6.36
C ALA A 368 -22.27 -6.02 6.21
N ASP A 369 -22.79 -4.91 5.64
CA ASP A 369 -24.22 -4.74 5.39
C ASP A 369 -24.74 -5.72 4.33
N ALA A 370 -23.95 -5.97 3.26
CA ALA A 370 -24.34 -6.87 2.17
C ALA A 370 -24.33 -8.35 2.58
N LEU A 371 -23.35 -8.78 3.37
CA LEU A 371 -23.12 -10.21 3.67
C LEU A 371 -23.53 -10.60 5.09
N GLY A 372 -23.63 -9.68 6.05
CA GLY A 372 -23.73 -9.98 7.48
C GLY A 372 -24.84 -10.96 7.88
N ASP A 373 -26.04 -10.79 7.33
CA ASP A 373 -27.19 -11.67 7.61
C ASP A 373 -27.11 -13.02 6.86
N ARG A 374 -26.27 -13.09 5.82
CA ARG A 374 -26.18 -14.23 4.89
C ARG A 374 -25.00 -15.14 5.22
N LEU A 375 -23.92 -14.56 5.73
CA LEU A 375 -22.67 -15.22 6.07
C LEU A 375 -22.28 -14.84 7.51
N PRO A 376 -22.64 -15.67 8.51
CA PRO A 376 -22.34 -15.39 9.92
C PRO A 376 -20.84 -15.15 10.20
N GLY A 377 -19.94 -15.71 9.37
CA GLY A 377 -18.49 -15.58 9.48
C GLY A 377 -17.92 -14.20 9.12
N VAL A 378 -18.70 -13.27 8.57
CA VAL A 378 -18.19 -11.97 8.05
C VAL A 378 -17.46 -11.14 9.10
N ALA A 379 -17.97 -11.09 10.32
CA ALA A 379 -17.34 -10.33 11.41
C ALA A 379 -15.97 -10.92 11.79
N ALA A 380 -15.87 -12.26 11.85
CA ALA A 380 -14.63 -12.95 12.14
C ALA A 380 -13.60 -12.77 11.02
N LEU A 381 -14.02 -12.92 9.75
CA LEU A 381 -13.15 -12.72 8.58
C LEU A 381 -12.63 -11.28 8.48
N SER A 382 -13.49 -10.30 8.79
CA SER A 382 -13.11 -8.88 8.82
C SER A 382 -12.06 -8.59 9.89
N GLU A 383 -12.22 -9.19 11.07
CA GLU A 383 -11.22 -9.08 12.14
C GLU A 383 -9.90 -9.79 11.78
N THR A 384 -9.95 -10.96 11.13
CA THR A 384 -8.74 -11.65 10.63
C THR A 384 -7.97 -10.78 9.64
N LEU A 385 -8.63 -10.16 8.66
CA LEU A 385 -7.98 -9.23 7.73
C LEU A 385 -7.39 -8.02 8.43
N ARG A 386 -8.10 -7.46 9.42
CA ARG A 386 -7.61 -6.33 10.21
C ARG A 386 -6.32 -6.67 10.95
N ARG A 387 -6.25 -7.86 11.56
CA ARG A 387 -5.03 -8.35 12.23
C ARG A 387 -3.89 -8.56 11.26
N ARG A 388 -4.17 -9.17 10.10
CA ARG A 388 -3.17 -9.35 9.03
C ARG A 388 -2.55 -8.03 8.58
N ARG A 389 -3.33 -6.96 8.52
CA ARG A 389 -2.80 -5.61 8.21
C ARG A 389 -2.05 -5.00 9.39
N ALA A 390 -2.56 -5.16 10.61
CA ALA A 390 -1.94 -4.59 11.81
C ALA A 390 -0.58 -5.23 12.16
N SER A 391 -0.37 -6.50 11.81
CA SER A 391 0.91 -7.19 12.03
C SER A 391 2.04 -6.73 11.10
N GLY A 392 1.72 -5.94 10.06
CA GLY A 392 2.66 -5.53 9.02
C GLY A 392 3.00 -6.69 8.08
N GLY A 393 2.63 -6.56 6.81
CA GLY A 393 2.86 -7.58 5.78
C GLY A 393 3.81 -7.10 4.68
N PRO A 394 4.10 -7.92 3.65
CA PRO A 394 4.92 -7.52 2.52
C PRO A 394 4.37 -6.31 1.77
N ALA A 395 3.08 -6.03 1.87
CA ALA A 395 2.49 -4.81 1.32
C ALA A 395 3.12 -3.56 1.94
N GLU A 396 3.24 -3.54 3.27
CA GLU A 396 3.90 -2.47 4.01
C GLU A 396 5.39 -2.43 3.70
N GLN A 397 6.07 -3.58 3.64
CA GLN A 397 7.50 -3.65 3.29
C GLN A 397 7.77 -3.15 1.86
N THR A 398 6.85 -3.44 0.92
CA THR A 398 6.93 -2.96 -0.45
C THR A 398 6.80 -1.43 -0.49
N PHE A 399 5.81 -0.87 0.22
CA PHE A 399 5.69 0.59 0.32
C PHE A 399 6.86 1.25 1.06
N ALA A 400 7.38 0.62 2.12
CA ALA A 400 8.56 1.09 2.82
C ALA A 400 9.79 1.15 1.90
N THR A 401 9.97 0.14 1.05
CA THR A 401 11.02 0.11 0.03
C THR A 401 10.83 1.23 -1.00
N LEU A 402 9.58 1.55 -1.35
CA LEU A 402 9.24 2.50 -2.40
C LEU A 402 9.28 3.96 -1.98
N VAL A 403 8.84 4.24 -0.76
CA VAL A 403 8.53 5.59 -0.28
C VAL A 403 9.52 5.99 0.84
N GLY A 404 10.31 5.06 1.34
CA GLY A 404 11.19 5.27 2.49
C GLY A 404 10.44 5.38 3.82
N LEU A 405 9.14 5.06 3.84
CA LEU A 405 8.29 5.10 5.03
C LEU A 405 7.34 3.91 5.09
N GLU A 406 7.12 3.41 6.31
CA GLU A 406 6.13 2.38 6.61
C GLU A 406 4.71 2.94 6.39
N LEU A 407 4.08 2.56 5.28
CA LEU A 407 2.66 2.86 5.06
C LEU A 407 1.82 1.92 5.92
N ARG A 408 1.49 2.36 7.13
CA ARG A 408 0.48 1.72 7.97
C ARG A 408 -0.76 2.58 7.96
N PRO A 409 -1.85 2.19 7.27
CA PRO A 409 -3.11 2.90 7.34
C PRO A 409 -3.53 3.05 8.82
N ARG A 410 -3.31 4.24 9.37
CA ARG A 410 -3.76 4.56 10.71
C ARG A 410 -5.26 4.76 10.63
N LYS A 411 -5.95 4.56 11.75
CA LYS A 411 -7.37 4.88 11.86
C LYS A 411 -8.34 4.03 11.00
N LEU A 412 -7.94 2.82 10.58
CA LEU A 412 -8.85 1.90 9.85
C LEU A 412 -10.14 1.62 10.62
N ARG A 413 -10.03 1.39 11.93
CA ARG A 413 -11.17 1.06 12.79
C ARG A 413 -12.09 2.26 12.94
N GLU A 414 -11.50 3.43 13.13
CA GLU A 414 -12.14 4.73 13.29
C GLU A 414 -12.91 5.11 12.02
N ALA A 415 -12.31 4.92 10.84
CA ALA A 415 -12.99 5.09 9.56
C ALA A 415 -14.20 4.15 9.42
N ALA A 416 -14.05 2.86 9.74
CA ALA A 416 -15.18 1.92 9.72
C ALA A 416 -16.28 2.30 10.73
N VAL A 417 -15.93 2.87 11.89
CA VAL A 417 -16.91 3.40 12.85
C VAL A 417 -17.64 4.61 12.29
N LEU A 418 -16.92 5.55 11.66
CA LEU A 418 -17.52 6.73 11.03
C LEU A 418 -18.54 6.32 9.97
N TRP A 419 -18.17 5.41 9.06
CA TRP A 419 -19.06 4.95 7.99
C TRP A 419 -20.29 4.21 8.53
N ARG A 420 -20.13 3.31 9.50
CA ARG A 420 -21.26 2.62 10.14
C ARG A 420 -22.23 3.59 10.82
N ARG A 421 -21.72 4.59 11.54
CA ARG A 421 -22.56 5.61 12.19
C ARG A 421 -23.29 6.44 11.14
N LEU A 422 -22.58 6.88 10.10
CA LEU A 422 -23.21 7.64 9.01
C LEU A 422 -24.31 6.84 8.31
N THR A 423 -24.10 5.53 8.07
CA THR A 423 -25.16 4.66 7.52
C THR A 423 -26.35 4.53 8.46
N ALA A 424 -26.11 4.35 9.76
CA ALA A 424 -27.18 4.20 10.74
C ALA A 424 -28.03 5.49 10.88
N ASP A 425 -27.38 6.66 10.86
CA ASP A 425 -28.03 7.94 11.16
C ASP A 425 -28.57 8.65 9.91
N ALA A 426 -27.89 8.54 8.76
CA ALA A 426 -28.23 9.25 7.52
C ALA A 426 -28.65 8.33 6.36
N GLY A 427 -28.46 7.01 6.49
CA GLY A 427 -28.78 6.03 5.46
C GLY A 427 -27.70 5.88 4.37
N THR A 428 -27.91 4.89 3.50
CA THR A 428 -26.97 4.48 2.44
C THR A 428 -26.71 5.59 1.41
N GLU A 429 -27.75 6.31 0.99
CA GLU A 429 -27.64 7.35 -0.04
C GLU A 429 -26.79 8.54 0.44
N ALA A 430 -27.03 9.01 1.66
CA ALA A 430 -26.21 10.06 2.26
C ALA A 430 -24.76 9.60 2.48
N ARG A 431 -24.56 8.36 2.94
CA ARG A 431 -23.22 7.76 3.08
C ARG A 431 -22.46 7.80 1.76
N ASP A 432 -23.06 7.32 0.67
CA ASP A 432 -22.36 7.18 -0.61
C ASP A 432 -22.16 8.52 -1.32
N LYS A 433 -23.04 9.51 -1.07
CA LYS A 433 -22.92 10.88 -1.59
C LYS A 433 -21.68 11.62 -1.07
N VAL A 434 -21.10 11.19 0.06
CA VAL A 434 -19.81 11.72 0.56
C VAL A 434 -18.68 11.57 -0.47
N TRP A 435 -18.77 10.57 -1.35
CA TRP A 435 -17.77 10.37 -2.41
C TRP A 435 -17.94 11.31 -3.62
N ALA A 436 -19.00 12.12 -3.68
CA ALA A 436 -19.27 12.97 -4.84
C ALA A 436 -18.18 14.02 -5.10
N HIS A 437 -17.46 14.45 -4.06
CA HIS A 437 -16.37 15.42 -4.18
C HIS A 437 -15.32 15.21 -3.07
N PRO A 438 -14.01 15.41 -3.33
CA PRO A 438 -12.97 15.26 -2.31
C PRO A 438 -13.17 16.14 -1.08
N ASP A 439 -13.76 17.32 -1.22
CA ASP A 439 -13.99 18.26 -0.11
C ASP A 439 -15.09 17.82 0.86
N LEU A 440 -15.90 16.81 0.47
CA LEU A 440 -16.92 16.22 1.34
C LEU A 440 -16.35 15.11 2.22
N LEU A 441 -15.12 14.64 1.94
CA LEU A 441 -14.51 13.60 2.74
C LEU A 441 -14.19 14.11 4.15
N PRO A 442 -14.38 13.25 5.17
CA PRO A 442 -13.86 13.53 6.50
C PRO A 442 -12.34 13.60 6.47
N ASP A 443 -11.77 14.42 7.33
CA ASP A 443 -10.32 14.45 7.56
C ASP A 443 -9.91 13.53 8.73
N SER A 444 -8.61 13.51 9.04
CA SER A 444 -8.05 12.73 10.14
C SER A 444 -8.70 13.07 11.49
N SER A 445 -9.08 14.33 11.73
CA SER A 445 -9.72 14.78 12.97
C SER A 445 -11.19 14.36 13.07
N ASP A 446 -11.90 14.32 11.94
CA ASP A 446 -13.25 13.77 11.85
C ASP A 446 -13.28 12.26 12.17
N LEU A 447 -12.22 11.51 11.82
CA LEU A 447 -12.10 10.11 12.23
C LEU A 447 -12.00 9.95 13.76
N ASP A 448 -11.35 10.89 14.44
CA ASP A 448 -11.24 10.88 15.90
C ASP A 448 -12.55 11.31 16.58
N ASN A 449 -13.31 12.20 15.93
CA ASN A 449 -14.62 12.67 16.40
C ASN A 449 -15.70 12.61 15.31
N PRO A 450 -16.29 11.43 15.04
CA PRO A 450 -17.26 11.27 13.95
C PRO A 450 -18.52 12.12 14.12
N ALA A 451 -18.90 12.49 15.34
CA ALA A 451 -20.13 13.23 15.60
C ALA A 451 -20.16 14.59 14.87
N ALA A 452 -19.05 15.32 14.90
CA ALA A 452 -18.94 16.62 14.23
C ALA A 452 -19.06 16.50 12.71
N PHE A 453 -18.58 15.40 12.12
CA PHE A 453 -18.75 15.13 10.70
C PHE A 453 -20.21 14.80 10.36
N LEU A 454 -20.83 13.92 11.15
CA LEU A 454 -22.24 13.54 10.97
C LEU A 454 -23.17 14.76 11.06
N ASP A 455 -22.94 15.66 12.02
CA ASP A 455 -23.72 16.89 12.16
C ASP A 455 -23.59 17.79 10.91
N ARG A 456 -22.43 17.84 10.25
CA ARG A 456 -22.27 18.58 8.98
C ARG A 456 -23.05 17.95 7.83
N ILE A 457 -23.05 16.62 7.74
CA ILE A 457 -23.77 15.90 6.68
C ILE A 457 -25.29 15.96 6.89
N LEU A 458 -25.75 15.78 8.14
CA LEU A 458 -27.17 15.80 8.50
C LEU A 458 -27.74 17.22 8.57
N GLY A 459 -26.95 18.19 9.03
CA GLY A 459 -27.32 19.61 9.12
C GLY A 459 -27.33 20.34 7.78
N GLY A 460 -26.77 19.74 6.73
CA GLY A 460 -26.71 20.28 5.37
C GLY A 460 -28.07 20.45 4.67
N GLU A 461 -29.16 19.91 5.21
CA GLU A 461 -30.52 20.18 4.71
C GLU A 461 -31.17 21.44 5.30
N THR A 462 -30.59 22.08 6.33
CA THR A 462 -31.20 23.29 6.93
C THR A 462 -30.17 24.25 7.54
N THR A 463 -29.40 24.95 6.71
CA THR A 463 -29.06 26.34 7.06
C THR A 463 -29.37 27.25 5.89
N THR A 464 -30.36 28.13 6.10
CA THR A 464 -30.81 29.18 5.17
C THR A 464 -29.70 30.20 4.83
N PHE A 465 -28.50 30.02 5.38
CA PHE A 465 -27.33 30.86 5.18
C PHE A 465 -26.43 30.42 4.02
N ASP A 466 -26.53 29.18 3.53
CA ASP A 466 -25.64 28.64 2.47
C ASP A 466 -26.38 28.18 1.20
N ASP A 467 -27.64 28.61 0.98
CA ASP A 467 -28.29 28.49 -0.33
C ASP A 467 -28.21 29.83 -1.08
N PRO A 468 -27.15 30.06 -1.90
CA PRO A 468 -27.01 31.29 -2.68
C PRO A 468 -28.17 31.47 -3.67
N ILE A 469 -28.86 30.41 -4.08
CA ILE A 469 -30.03 30.50 -4.96
C ILE A 469 -31.26 30.96 -4.17
N ALA A 470 -31.45 30.50 -2.92
CA ALA A 470 -32.51 31.03 -2.05
C ALA A 470 -32.28 32.51 -1.73
N GLN A 471 -31.03 32.91 -1.44
CA GLN A 471 -30.68 34.32 -1.21
C GLN A 471 -30.92 35.18 -2.45
N LEU A 472 -30.58 34.68 -3.64
CA LEU A 472 -30.88 35.35 -4.90
C LEU A 472 -32.40 35.50 -5.11
N ARG A 473 -33.18 34.44 -4.87
CA ARG A 473 -34.66 34.50 -4.98
C ARG A 473 -35.27 35.48 -3.99
N GLU A 474 -34.77 35.54 -2.76
CA GLU A 474 -35.24 36.48 -1.75
C GLU A 474 -34.88 37.93 -2.11
N THR A 475 -33.67 38.14 -2.63
CA THR A 475 -33.21 39.45 -3.12
C THR A 475 -34.05 39.91 -4.32
N GLU A 476 -34.28 39.02 -5.30
CA GLU A 476 -35.15 39.29 -6.46
C GLU A 476 -36.60 39.55 -6.06
N ALA A 477 -37.12 38.83 -5.05
CA ALA A 477 -38.46 39.07 -4.53
C ALA A 477 -38.57 40.43 -3.83
N ARG A 478 -37.53 40.84 -3.08
CA ARG A 478 -37.47 42.15 -2.42
C ARG A 478 -37.38 43.29 -3.45
N GLU A 479 -36.54 43.14 -4.46
CA GLU A 479 -36.43 44.12 -5.56
C GLU A 479 -37.75 44.24 -6.35
N ARG A 480 -38.46 43.14 -6.58
CA ARG A 480 -39.76 43.15 -7.26
C ARG A 480 -40.82 43.88 -6.43
N ALA A 481 -40.87 43.63 -5.13
CA ALA A 481 -41.78 44.31 -4.21
C ALA A 481 -41.48 45.81 -4.07
N GLU A 482 -40.20 46.21 -4.15
CA GLU A 482 -39.79 47.62 -4.16
C GLU A 482 -40.19 48.32 -5.48
N ARG A 483 -40.09 47.63 -6.62
CA ARG A 483 -40.56 48.16 -7.92
C ARG A 483 -42.08 48.33 -7.97
N GLU A 484 -42.85 47.39 -7.43
CA GLU A 484 -44.32 47.48 -7.35
C GLU A 484 -44.80 48.59 -6.38
N LYS A 485 -44.03 48.88 -5.33
CA LYS A 485 -44.28 50.02 -4.43
C LYS A 485 -43.90 51.38 -5.05
N GLY A 486 -42.92 51.40 -5.96
CA GLY A 486 -42.55 52.61 -6.72
C GLY A 486 -43.61 53.02 -7.75
N ASP A 487 -44.29 52.05 -8.36
CA ASP A 487 -45.29 52.29 -9.43
C ASP A 487 -46.68 52.69 -8.88
N SER A 488 -46.96 52.41 -7.60
CA SER A 488 -48.22 52.78 -6.93
C SER A 488 -48.21 54.19 -6.30
N GLY A 489 -47.10 54.92 -6.40
CA GLY A 489 -46.93 56.28 -5.86
C GLY A 489 -47.28 57.42 -6.80
N GLU A 490 -47.60 57.16 -8.07
CA GLU A 490 -47.89 58.20 -9.07
C GLU A 490 -49.29 58.04 -9.67
N SER A 491 -50.34 58.04 -8.83
CA SER A 491 -51.70 58.39 -9.28
C SER A 491 -52.65 58.63 -8.10
N THR A 492 -52.58 59.79 -7.45
CA THR A 492 -53.78 60.56 -7.05
C THR A 492 -53.38 61.87 -6.36
N ASP A 493 -53.78 62.98 -6.94
CA ASP A 493 -54.14 64.15 -6.15
C ASP A 493 -55.47 64.68 -6.71
N PRO A 494 -56.59 64.56 -5.97
CA PRO A 494 -57.82 65.25 -6.27
C PRO A 494 -58.05 66.46 -5.34
N ASP A 495 -58.38 67.58 -5.99
CA ASP A 495 -59.57 68.43 -5.76
C ASP A 495 -59.45 69.90 -5.28
N GLU A 496 -60.15 70.73 -6.06
CA GLU A 496 -61.08 71.83 -5.74
C GLU A 496 -60.75 73.07 -4.86
N SER A 497 -60.82 74.24 -5.53
CA SER A 497 -61.52 75.50 -5.18
C SER A 497 -61.33 76.23 -3.83
N ALA A 498 -60.75 77.44 -3.93
CA ALA A 498 -61.33 78.72 -3.47
C ALA A 498 -60.62 79.90 -4.16
#